data_AF-A0A330MMN6-F1
#
_entry.id   AF-A0A330MMN6-F1
#
_cell.length_a   1.000
_cell.length_b   1.000
_cell.length_c   1.000
_cell.angle_alpha   90.00
_cell.angle_beta   90.00
_cell.angle_gamma   90.00
#
_symmetry.space_group_name_H-M   'P 1'
#
loop_
_entity.id
_entity.type
_entity.pdbx_description
1 polymer ?
#
loop_
_entity_poly.entity_id
_entity_poly.type
_entity_poly.pdbx_seq_one_letter_code
_entity_poly.pdbx_strand_id
1 'polypeptide(L)' 'MTWIGFWEGIASLFENVLFIPYDALRLFQDQTWWGANIISWILLLIGSAAFIYWMIKLKDFNENTESTYTYDEKP' A
#
# COMPACT_ATOMS: atom_id res chain seq x y z
N MET A 1 12.17 -42.17 7.06
CA MET A 1 11.85 -40.92 6.33
C MET A 1 12.84 -40.81 5.19
N THR A 2 12.37 -40.60 3.96
CA THR A 2 13.23 -40.38 2.79
C THR A 2 13.43 -38.89 2.56
N TRP A 3 14.52 -38.49 1.89
CA TRP A 3 14.73 -37.10 1.50
C TRP A 3 13.57 -36.56 0.64
N ILE A 4 12.97 -37.40 -0.20
CA ILE A 4 11.80 -37.06 -1.01
C ILE A 4 10.59 -36.71 -0.12
N GLY A 5 10.29 -37.56 0.86
CA GLY A 5 9.16 -37.33 1.77
C GLY A 5 9.31 -36.07 2.63
N PHE A 6 10.54 -35.66 2.96
CA PHE A 6 10.79 -34.39 3.64
C PHE A 6 10.38 -33.19 2.77
N TRP A 7 10.78 -33.19 1.48
CA TRP A 7 10.41 -32.13 0.55
C TRP A 7 8.93 -32.14 0.17
N GLU A 8 8.31 -33.31 0.03
CA GLU A 8 6.86 -33.45 -0.17
C GLU A 8 6.07 -32.90 1.02
N GLY A 9 6.56 -33.12 2.24
CA GLY A 9 5.96 -32.53 3.45
C GLY A 9 6.00 -31.00 3.43
N ILE A 10 7.12 -30.42 2.97
CA ILE A 10 7.22 -28.97 2.79
C ILE A 10 6.25 -28.50 1.70
N ALA A 11 6.21 -29.16 0.54
CA ALA A 11 5.27 -28.81 -0.53
C ALA A 11 3.81 -28.85 -0.04
N SER A 12 3.43 -29.90 0.68
CA SER A 12 2.09 -30.03 1.25
C SER A 12 1.76 -28.93 2.27
N LEU A 13 2.73 -28.48 3.08
CA LEU A 13 2.50 -27.36 4.00
C LEU A 13 2.15 -26.08 3.23
N PHE A 14 2.81 -25.82 2.11
CA PHE A 14 2.54 -24.64 1.30
C PHE A 14 1.25 -24.77 0.51
N GLU A 15 1.11 -25.80 -0.31
CA GLU A 15 -0.03 -25.99 -1.21
C GLU A 15 -1.34 -26.23 -0.46
N ASN A 16 -1.33 -27.07 0.57
CA ASN A 16 -2.57 -27.48 1.24
C ASN A 16 -2.91 -26.64 2.48
N VAL A 17 -2.01 -25.77 2.95
CA VAL A 17 -2.25 -24.97 4.17
C VAL A 17 -1.96 -23.48 3.93
N LEU A 18 -0.71 -23.11 3.64
CA LEU A 18 -0.32 -21.70 3.59
C LEU A 18 -0.88 -20.95 2.38
N PHE A 19 -1.16 -21.65 1.27
CA PHE A 19 -1.66 -21.05 0.04
C PHE A 19 -3.18 -21.01 -0.08
N ILE A 20 -3.94 -21.55 0.90
CA ILE A 20 -5.40 -21.44 0.93
C ILE A 20 -5.89 -19.99 0.71
N PRO A 21 -5.33 -18.95 1.38
CA PRO A 21 -5.76 -17.57 1.15
C PRO A 21 -5.44 -17.07 -0.27
N TYR A 22 -4.33 -17.53 -0.86
CA TYR A 22 -3.94 -17.15 -2.23
C TYR A 22 -4.82 -17.81 -3.27
N ASP A 23 -5.22 -19.07 -3.07
CA ASP A 23 -6.20 -19.74 -3.93
C ASP A 23 -7.57 -19.07 -3.84
N ALA A 24 -8.00 -18.65 -2.64
CA ALA A 24 -9.22 -17.87 -2.47
C ALA A 24 -9.16 -16.53 -3.23
N LEU A 25 -8.03 -15.82 -3.16
CA LEU A 25 -7.79 -14.58 -3.92
C LEU A 25 -7.83 -14.82 -5.43
N ARG A 26 -7.22 -15.92 -5.90
CA ARG A 26 -7.23 -16.30 -7.32
C ARG A 26 -8.65 -16.56 -7.83
N LEU A 27 -9.45 -17.33 -7.10
CA LEU A 27 -10.84 -17.59 -7.47
C LEU A 27 -11.70 -16.32 -7.39
N PHE A 28 -11.39 -15.42 -6.46
CA PHE A 28 -12.10 -14.14 -6.34
C PHE A 28 -11.78 -13.19 -7.49
N GLN A 29 -10.56 -13.23 -8.03
CA GLN A 29 -10.18 -12.47 -9.22
C GLN A 29 -11.06 -12.81 -10.42
N ASP A 30 -11.39 -14.09 -10.61
CA ASP A 30 -12.24 -14.54 -11.72
C ASP A 30 -13.68 -14.01 -11.60
N GLN A 31 -14.13 -13.65 -10.40
CA GLN A 31 -15.44 -13.05 -10.14
C GLN A 31 -15.42 -11.51 -10.25
N THR A 32 -14.38 -10.87 -9.71
CA THR A 32 -14.24 -9.42 -9.75
C THR A 32 -12.77 -8.97 -9.63
N TRP A 33 -12.30 -8.33 -10.69
CA TRP A 33 -10.97 -7.74 -10.71
C TRP A 33 -10.79 -6.62 -9.67
N TRP A 34 -11.85 -5.82 -9.44
CA TRP A 34 -11.82 -4.72 -8.47
C TRP A 34 -11.69 -5.21 -7.03
N GLY A 35 -12.46 -6.24 -6.67
CA GLY A 35 -12.42 -6.83 -5.34
C GLY A 35 -11.10 -7.54 -5.05
N ALA A 36 -10.57 -8.30 -6.01
CA ALA A 36 -9.29 -8.98 -5.85
C ALA A 36 -8.11 -8.01 -5.58
N ASN A 37 -8.24 -6.75 -6.02
CA ASN A 37 -7.24 -5.71 -5.80
C ASN A 37 -7.56 -4.76 -4.63
N ILE A 38 -8.48 -5.11 -3.72
CA ILE A 38 -8.95 -4.20 -2.67
C ILE A 38 -7.82 -3.65 -1.78
N ILE A 39 -6.80 -4.46 -1.47
CA ILE A 39 -5.64 -4.02 -0.69
C ILE A 39 -4.83 -2.97 -1.45
N SER A 40 -4.61 -3.17 -2.75
CA SER A 40 -3.95 -2.19 -3.62
C SER A 40 -4.71 -0.86 -3.65
N TRP A 41 -6.05 -0.92 -3.74
CA TRP A 41 -6.91 0.28 -3.67
C TRP A 41 -6.78 1.01 -2.34
N ILE A 42 -6.80 0.28 -1.22
CA ILE A 42 -6.64 0.86 0.12
C ILE A 42 -5.27 1.55 0.24
N LEU A 43 -4.20 0.89 -0.16
CA LEU A 43 -2.84 1.45 -0.10
C LEU A 43 -2.70 2.68 -0.99
N LEU A 44 -3.28 2.66 -2.19
CA LEU A 44 -3.30 3.80 -3.10
C LEU A 44 -4.03 4.99 -2.47
N LEU A 45 -5.20 4.76 -1.87
CA LEU A 45 -5.97 5.82 -1.23
C LEU A 45 -5.25 6.41 -0.02
N ILE A 46 -4.67 5.57 0.84
CA ILE A 46 -3.88 6.03 2.00
C ILE A 46 -2.66 6.83 1.53
N GLY A 47 -1.90 6.31 0.56
CA GLY A 47 -0.73 7.00 0.00
C GLY A 47 -1.11 8.33 -0.64
N SER A 48 -2.22 8.37 -1.37
CA SER A 48 -2.74 9.59 -2.00
C SER A 48 -3.17 10.64 -0.97
N ALA A 49 -3.87 10.22 0.11
CA ALA A 49 -4.26 11.12 1.19
C ALA A 49 -3.05 11.69 1.93
N ALA A 50 -2.05 10.85 2.24
CA ALA A 50 -0.79 11.29 2.85
C ALA A 50 -0.04 12.27 1.92
N PHE A 51 0.04 11.98 0.63
CA PHE A 51 0.68 12.85 -0.35
C PHE A 51 0.00 14.22 -0.44
N ILE A 52 -1.34 14.26 -0.53
CA ILE A 52 -2.11 15.52 -0.55
C ILE A 52 -1.87 16.32 0.73
N TYR A 53 -1.92 15.68 1.90
CA TYR A 53 -1.64 16.34 3.17
C TYR A 53 -0.24 16.96 3.18
N TRP A 54 0.79 16.24 2.71
CA TRP A 54 2.15 16.76 2.63
C TRP A 54 2.27 17.95 1.67
N MET A 55 1.61 17.90 0.51
CA MET A 55 1.62 19.01 -0.45
C MET A 55 0.99 20.28 0.14
N ILE A 56 -0.11 20.15 0.89
CA ILE A 56 -0.71 21.28 1.62
C ILE A 56 0.26 21.85 2.66
N LYS A 57 0.95 20.98 3.42
CA LYS A 57 1.94 21.44 4.41
C LYS A 57 3.13 22.16 3.79
N LEU A 58 3.59 21.73 2.62
CA LEU A 58 4.65 22.44 1.89
C LEU A 58 4.17 23.82 1.42
N LYS A 59 2.92 23.92 0.94
CA LYS A 59 2.32 25.20 0.56
C LYS A 59 2.21 26.15 1.76
N ASP A 60 1.66 25.67 2.88
CA ASP A 60 1.56 26.44 4.12
C ASP A 60 2.93 26.95 4.57
N PHE A 61 3.97 26.11 4.49
CA PHE A 61 5.33 26.51 4.83
C PHE A 61 5.84 27.63 3.91
N ASN A 62 5.63 27.53 2.60
CA ASN A 62 6.06 28.56 1.65
C ASN A 62 5.38 29.92 1.90
N GLU A 63 4.05 29.94 2.05
CA GLU A 63 3.29 31.19 2.26
C GLU A 63 3.66 31.90 3.57
N ASN A 64 3.87 31.16 4.68
CA ASN A 64 4.29 31.74 5.96
C ASN A 64 5.73 32.28 5.93
N THR A 65 6.57 31.74 5.03
CA THR A 65 7.93 32.26 4.83
C THR A 65 7.88 33.59 4.08
N GLU A 66 7.04 33.73 3.06
CA GLU A 66 6.89 35.01 2.33
C GLU A 66 6.41 36.14 3.24
N SER A 67 5.40 35.92 4.10
CA SER A 67 4.90 36.97 5.01
C SER A 67 5.89 37.39 6.09
N THR A 68 6.81 36.50 6.46
CA THR A 68 7.81 36.78 7.49
C THR A 68 8.98 37.58 6.91
N TYR A 69 9.34 37.41 5.64
CA TYR A 69 10.50 38.09 5.06
C TYR A 69 10.13 39.43 4.41
N THR A 70 8.83 39.76 4.31
CA THR A 70 8.33 41.07 3.90
C THR A 70 8.30 42.08 5.06
N TYR A 71 9.31 42.07 5.94
CA TYR A 71 9.48 43.12 6.94
C TYR A 71 9.64 44.47 6.23
N ASP A 72 8.57 45.27 6.29
CA ASP A 72 8.57 46.72 6.18
C ASP A 72 9.44 47.34 5.08
N GLU A 73 9.02 47.16 3.83
CA GLU A 73 9.28 48.16 2.79
C GLU A 73 8.32 49.36 3.01
N LYS A 74 8.47 50.09 4.11
CA LYS A 74 7.94 51.45 4.25
C LYS A 74 9.11 52.41 4.36
N PRO A 75 9.24 53.40 3.43
CA PRO A 75 10.29 54.41 3.51
C PRO A 75 10.17 55.27 4.77
#